data_AF-A0A9R1PJ02-F1
#
_entry.id   AF-A0A9R1PJ02-F1
#
_cell.length_a   1.000
_cell.length_b   1.000
_cell.length_c   1.000
_cell.angle_alpha   90.00
_cell.angle_beta   90.00
_cell.angle_gamma   90.00
#
_symmetry.space_group_name_H-M   'P 1'
#
loop_
_entity.id
_entity.type
_entity.pdbx_description
1 polymer ?
#
loop_
_entity_poly.entity_id
_entity_poly.type
_entity_poly.pdbx_seq_one_letter_code
_entity_poly.pdbx_strand_id
1 'polypeptide(L)'
;MKGLFKSKPRTPADVVRQTRELLIYVDLHAGSRGADPKREEEKMAELSKNIRDLKCILYGNGEHEPVTEACVQLTQEFFRENTLRLLIMCVPKVNLETRKDSTQVVANLQRQQVNSRILASEYLEANKDLLDTLISGYEDTEVALHYGAMLRECIRHQSIARYVLESDHMKKFFDYIQIPNFDIASDASATFKELLTRHKATVAEFLSKNYDWFFAEFNSRLLSSSNYITKRQAIKLLGDMLLDRSNSAVMMRYVSSKDNLMILMNLLRDSSKNIQIESFHVFKLFAANKNKPAEVVNILVTNRSKLLRFFAGFKTDKEDEQFEADKEQVIKEISAL
;
A
#
# COMPACT_ATOMS: atom_id res chain seq x y z
N MET A 1 9.96 -50.18 33.52
CA MET A 1 10.72 -48.94 33.30
C MET A 1 10.62 -48.52 31.83
N LYS A 2 9.65 -47.67 31.47
CA LYS A 2 9.68 -46.91 30.22
C LYS A 2 9.85 -45.45 30.66
N GLY A 3 11.10 -45.00 30.72
CA GLY A 3 11.40 -43.60 30.95
C GLY A 3 10.79 -42.80 29.81
N LEU A 4 9.76 -42.01 30.11
CA LEU A 4 9.27 -40.97 29.21
C LEU A 4 10.43 -40.01 28.96
N PHE A 5 11.12 -40.17 27.84
CA PHE A 5 11.92 -39.10 27.28
C PHE A 5 10.95 -37.97 26.91
N LYS A 6 10.78 -36.99 27.79
CA LYS A 6 10.17 -35.71 27.40
C LYS A 6 11.05 -35.16 26.28
N SER A 7 10.52 -35.05 25.07
CA SER A 7 11.20 -34.40 23.95
C SER A 7 11.69 -33.03 24.40
N LYS A 8 12.96 -32.71 24.15
CA LYS A 8 13.54 -31.41 24.47
C LYS A 8 12.63 -30.31 23.89
N PRO A 9 12.31 -29.23 24.64
CA PRO A 9 11.51 -28.14 24.09
C PRO A 9 12.19 -27.60 22.83
N ARG A 10 11.42 -27.46 21.74
CA ARG A 10 11.92 -26.93 20.47
C ARG A 10 12.35 -25.48 20.67
N THR A 11 13.57 -25.15 20.26
CA THR A 11 14.03 -23.76 20.28
C THR A 11 13.36 -22.98 19.14
N PRO A 12 13.30 -21.63 19.20
CA PRO A 12 12.76 -20.82 18.10
C PRO A 12 13.43 -21.13 16.75
N ALA A 13 14.75 -21.37 16.75
CA ALA A 13 15.49 -21.75 15.55
C ALA A 13 15.08 -23.14 15.02
N ASP A 14 14.81 -24.11 15.90
CA ASP A 14 14.35 -25.44 15.48
C ASP A 14 12.96 -25.37 14.82
N VAL A 15 12.07 -24.51 15.34
CA VAL A 15 10.75 -24.30 14.73
C VAL A 15 10.90 -23.72 13.33
N VAL A 16 11.79 -22.74 13.12
CA VAL A 16 12.07 -22.17 11.79
C VAL A 16 12.61 -23.22 10.82
N ARG A 17 13.62 -24.01 11.22
CA ARG A 17 14.21 -25.04 10.35
C ARG A 17 13.19 -26.09 9.95
N GLN A 18 12.41 -26.59 10.90
CA GLN A 18 11.35 -27.55 10.62
C GLN A 18 10.26 -26.95 9.72
N THR A 19 9.92 -25.67 9.91
CA THR A 19 9.00 -24.95 9.02
C THR A 19 9.55 -24.89 7.60
N ARG A 20 10.84 -24.56 7.44
CA ARG A 20 11.51 -24.49 6.14
C ARG A 20 11.50 -25.83 5.41
N GLU A 21 11.81 -26.93 6.11
CA GLU A 21 11.75 -28.28 5.54
C GLU A 21 10.34 -28.65 5.06
N LEU A 22 9.31 -28.31 5.83
CA LEU A 22 7.91 -28.55 5.46
C LEU A 22 7.48 -27.68 4.27
N LEU A 23 7.92 -26.42 4.22
CA LEU A 23 7.67 -25.54 3.07
C LEU A 23 8.32 -26.08 1.80
N ILE A 24 9.56 -26.60 1.87
CA ILE A 24 10.23 -27.25 0.73
C ILE A 24 9.42 -28.48 0.27
N TYR A 25 8.94 -29.29 1.21
CA TYR A 25 8.11 -30.45 0.88
C TYR A 25 6.84 -30.03 0.14
N VAL A 26 6.09 -29.06 0.67
CA VAL A 26 4.86 -28.54 0.05
C VAL A 26 5.16 -27.91 -1.30
N ASP A 27 6.26 -27.18 -1.43
CA ASP A 27 6.61 -26.53 -2.69
C ASP A 27 6.85 -27.54 -3.81
N LEU A 28 7.59 -28.62 -3.52
CA LEU A 28 7.94 -29.67 -4.46
C LEU A 28 6.80 -30.65 -4.80
N HIS A 29 5.86 -30.86 -3.88
CA HIS A 29 4.85 -31.94 -4.01
C HIS A 29 3.43 -31.44 -4.29
N ALA A 30 3.13 -30.15 -4.13
CA ALA A 30 1.80 -29.61 -4.41
C ALA A 30 1.38 -29.89 -5.87
N GLY A 31 0.30 -30.67 -6.03
CA GLY A 31 -0.25 -31.02 -7.34
C GLY A 31 0.45 -32.19 -8.06
N SER A 32 1.37 -32.90 -7.40
CA SER A 32 2.04 -34.07 -7.97
C SER A 32 1.10 -35.28 -8.06
N ARG A 33 0.96 -35.86 -9.26
CA ARG A 33 0.21 -37.11 -9.51
C ARG A 33 1.01 -38.31 -8.99
N GLY A 34 1.02 -38.49 -7.67
CA GLY A 34 1.73 -39.60 -7.02
C GLY A 34 2.02 -39.40 -5.53
N ALA A 35 1.69 -38.24 -4.95
CA ALA A 35 1.80 -38.05 -3.52
C ALA A 35 0.78 -38.92 -2.76
N ASP A 36 1.21 -39.56 -1.67
CA ASP A 36 0.32 -40.24 -0.73
C ASP A 36 -0.55 -39.16 -0.04
N PRO A 37 -1.89 -39.15 -0.27
CA PRO A 37 -2.77 -38.10 0.26
C PRO A 37 -2.72 -38.00 1.78
N LYS A 38 -2.53 -39.13 2.47
CA LYS A 38 -2.47 -39.15 3.93
C LYS A 38 -1.19 -38.47 4.42
N ARG A 39 -0.07 -38.74 3.77
CA ARG A 39 1.21 -38.10 4.09
C ARG A 39 1.19 -36.61 3.78
N GLU A 40 0.53 -36.20 2.69
CA GLU A 40 0.35 -34.79 2.36
C GLU A 40 -0.48 -34.06 3.43
N GLU A 41 -1.61 -34.64 3.85
CA GLU A 41 -2.44 -34.10 4.92
C GLU A 41 -1.66 -33.96 6.25
N GLU A 42 -0.90 -34.99 6.63
CA GLU A 42 -0.03 -34.95 7.80
C GLU A 42 1.00 -33.82 7.72
N LYS A 43 1.66 -33.65 6.57
CA LYS A 43 2.67 -32.59 6.36
C LYS A 43 2.06 -31.19 6.35
N MET A 44 0.86 -31.03 5.80
CA MET A 44 0.12 -29.77 5.84
C MET A 44 -0.30 -29.41 7.27
N ALA A 45 -0.78 -30.37 8.06
CA ALA A 45 -1.12 -30.16 9.46
C ALA A 45 0.11 -29.78 10.31
N GLU A 46 1.25 -30.44 10.08
CA GLU A 46 2.53 -30.08 10.71
C GLU A 46 2.97 -28.66 10.33
N LEU A 47 2.83 -28.27 9.06
CA LEU A 47 3.17 -26.93 8.59
C LEU A 47 2.28 -25.86 9.24
N SER A 48 0.96 -26.07 9.24
CA SER A 48 0.00 -25.17 9.91
C SER A 48 0.34 -24.98 11.38
N LYS A 49 0.69 -26.07 12.08
CA LYS A 49 1.11 -26.01 13.49
C LYS A 49 2.39 -25.19 13.67
N ASN A 50 3.39 -25.42 12.84
CA ASN A 50 4.66 -24.71 12.94
C ASN A 50 4.53 -23.21 12.62
N ILE A 51 3.74 -22.84 11.61
CA ILE A 51 3.47 -21.43 11.30
C ILE A 51 2.74 -20.74 12.47
N ARG A 52 1.80 -21.44 13.11
CA ARG A 52 1.16 -20.95 14.34
C ARG A 52 2.16 -20.79 15.48
N ASP A 53 3.08 -21.73 15.66
CA ASP A 53 4.13 -21.64 16.68
C ASP A 53 5.05 -20.43 16.42
N LEU A 54 5.44 -20.17 15.15
CA LEU A 54 6.18 -18.97 14.77
C LEU A 54 5.40 -17.70 15.15
N LYS A 55 4.10 -17.65 14.84
CA LYS A 55 3.23 -16.52 15.21
C LYS A 55 3.19 -16.33 16.73
N CYS A 56 3.01 -17.40 17.51
CA CYS A 56 2.96 -17.35 18.96
C CYS A 56 4.29 -16.84 19.56
N ILE A 57 5.43 -17.19 18.97
CA ILE A 57 6.73 -16.63 19.42
C ILE A 57 6.78 -15.12 19.17
N LEU A 58 6.28 -14.66 18.01
CA LEU A 58 6.36 -13.25 17.58
C LEU A 58 5.33 -12.32 18.23
N TYR A 59 4.17 -12.83 18.61
CA TYR A 59 3.05 -12.05 19.16
C TYR A 59 2.69 -12.40 20.61
N GLY A 60 3.24 -13.49 21.16
CA GLY A 60 2.74 -14.09 22.39
C GLY A 60 1.53 -15.00 22.16
N ASN A 61 1.02 -15.57 23.24
CA ASN A 61 -0.09 -16.54 23.22
C ASN A 61 -1.34 -16.07 23.99
N GLY A 62 -1.46 -14.76 24.24
CA GLY A 62 -2.56 -14.14 24.99
C GLY A 62 -2.39 -14.17 26.51
N GLU A 63 -1.64 -15.14 27.03
CA GLU A 63 -1.28 -15.24 28.46
C GLU A 63 0.11 -14.65 28.75
N HIS A 64 1.02 -14.78 27.78
CA HIS A 64 2.38 -14.29 27.88
C HIS A 64 2.73 -13.37 26.71
N GLU A 65 3.43 -12.28 27.03
CA GLU A 65 4.05 -11.41 26.04
C GLU A 65 5.19 -12.12 25.28
N PRO A 66 5.48 -11.71 24.04
CA PRO A 66 6.57 -12.29 23.27
C PRO A 66 7.92 -12.04 23.94
N VAL A 67 8.72 -13.10 24.10
CA VAL A 67 10.06 -13.01 24.69
C VAL A 67 11.04 -12.45 23.66
N THR A 68 11.64 -11.29 23.94
CA THR A 68 12.54 -10.58 23.01
C THR A 68 13.66 -11.46 22.46
N GLU A 69 14.34 -12.23 23.32
CA GLU A 69 15.42 -13.12 22.88
C GLU A 69 14.92 -14.20 21.92
N ALA A 70 13.72 -14.75 22.15
CA ALA A 70 13.13 -15.75 21.27
C ALA A 70 12.77 -15.16 19.90
N CYS A 71 12.23 -13.93 19.87
CA CYS A 71 11.97 -13.19 18.64
C CYS A 71 13.25 -12.93 17.84
N VAL A 72 14.34 -12.55 18.52
CA VAL A 72 15.65 -12.33 17.88
C VAL A 72 16.19 -13.62 17.28
N GLN A 73 16.18 -14.72 18.04
CA GLN A 73 16.64 -16.03 17.55
C GLN A 73 15.81 -16.53 16.35
N LEU A 74 14.49 -16.40 16.42
CA LEU A 74 13.58 -16.74 15.32
C LEU A 74 13.92 -15.90 14.08
N THR A 75 14.02 -14.58 14.23
CA THR A 75 14.27 -13.64 13.13
C THR A 75 15.61 -13.95 12.45
N GLN A 76 16.67 -14.18 13.23
CA GLN A 76 17.99 -14.56 12.71
C GLN A 76 17.93 -15.83 11.87
N GLU A 77 17.32 -16.90 12.39
CA GLU A 77 17.23 -18.17 11.68
C GLU A 77 16.31 -18.08 10.45
N PHE A 78 15.23 -17.29 10.52
CA PHE A 78 14.25 -17.15 9.44
C PHE A 78 14.88 -16.54 8.19
N PHE A 79 15.69 -15.50 8.35
CA PHE A 79 16.36 -14.79 7.25
C PHE A 79 17.74 -15.37 6.88
N ARG A 80 18.20 -16.43 7.55
CA ARG A 80 19.48 -17.08 7.26
C ARG A 80 19.48 -17.80 5.89
N GLU A 81 18.32 -18.29 5.48
CA GLU A 81 18.12 -19.03 4.22
C GLU A 81 16.82 -18.55 3.53
N ASN A 82 16.24 -19.35 2.63
CA ASN A 82 15.11 -18.98 1.79
C ASN A 82 13.72 -19.14 2.44
N THR A 83 13.62 -19.05 3.76
CA THR A 83 12.35 -19.30 4.48
C THR A 83 11.25 -18.32 4.03
N LEU A 84 11.56 -17.02 3.88
CA LEU A 84 10.57 -16.02 3.46
C LEU A 84 10.03 -16.33 2.06
N ARG A 85 10.93 -16.59 1.10
CA ARG A 85 10.56 -16.92 -0.28
C ARG A 85 9.65 -18.14 -0.33
N LEU A 86 10.07 -19.23 0.32
CA LEU A 86 9.30 -20.47 0.36
C LEU A 86 7.92 -20.26 1.00
N LEU A 87 7.86 -19.48 2.09
CA LEU A 87 6.60 -19.16 2.75
C LEU A 87 5.66 -18.42 1.79
N ILE A 88 6.14 -17.38 1.10
CA ILE A 88 5.35 -16.62 0.11
C ILE A 88 4.84 -17.56 -0.99
N MET A 89 5.71 -18.39 -1.58
CA MET A 89 5.32 -19.32 -2.66
C MET A 89 4.32 -20.39 -2.22
N CYS A 90 4.28 -20.73 -0.93
CA CYS A 90 3.36 -21.73 -0.38
C CYS A 90 2.03 -21.15 0.12
N VAL A 91 1.87 -19.83 0.24
CA VAL A 91 0.59 -19.22 0.68
C VAL A 91 -0.61 -19.70 -0.15
N PRO A 92 -0.56 -19.76 -1.50
CA PRO A 92 -1.70 -20.26 -2.28
C PRO A 92 -2.02 -21.73 -1.99
N LYS A 93 -1.02 -22.51 -1.57
CA LYS A 93 -1.10 -23.96 -1.38
C LYS A 93 -1.73 -24.35 -0.03
N VAL A 94 -1.71 -23.45 0.97
CA VAL A 94 -2.17 -23.75 2.34
C VAL A 94 -3.60 -23.25 2.61
N ASN A 95 -4.24 -23.77 3.66
CA ASN A 95 -5.58 -23.36 4.07
C ASN A 95 -5.64 -21.90 4.59
N LEU A 96 -6.85 -21.33 4.62
CA LEU A 96 -7.08 -19.92 4.99
C LEU A 96 -6.48 -19.50 6.33
N GLU A 97 -6.59 -20.34 7.36
CA GLU A 97 -6.03 -20.01 8.68
C GLU A 97 -4.50 -19.94 8.64
N THR A 98 -3.87 -20.86 7.90
CA THR A 98 -2.43 -20.85 7.70
C THR A 98 -1.99 -19.65 6.84
N ARG A 99 -2.79 -19.23 5.86
CA ARG A 99 -2.54 -17.99 5.08
C ARG A 99 -2.55 -16.76 5.99
N LYS A 100 -3.53 -16.66 6.89
CA LYS A 100 -3.63 -15.57 7.89
C LYS A 100 -2.41 -15.56 8.83
N ASP A 101 -2.06 -16.72 9.39
CA ASP A 101 -0.91 -16.83 10.29
C ASP A 101 0.40 -16.50 9.56
N SER A 102 0.58 -16.97 8.33
CA SER A 102 1.74 -16.63 7.48
C SER A 102 1.84 -15.13 7.23
N THR A 103 0.71 -14.48 6.94
CA THR A 103 0.64 -13.02 6.74
C THR A 103 1.12 -12.27 7.97
N GLN A 104 0.66 -12.67 9.16
CA GLN A 104 1.06 -12.03 10.42
C GLN A 104 2.53 -12.28 10.76
N VAL A 105 3.04 -13.49 10.52
CA VAL A 105 4.46 -13.82 10.70
C VAL A 105 5.32 -12.92 9.81
N VAL A 106 5.01 -12.82 8.51
CA VAL A 106 5.75 -11.95 7.58
C VAL A 106 5.67 -10.50 8.01
N ALA A 107 4.47 -10.00 8.35
CA ALA A 107 4.26 -8.61 8.78
C ALA A 107 5.10 -8.24 10.02
N ASN A 108 5.12 -9.11 11.03
CA ASN A 108 5.88 -8.89 12.25
C ASN A 108 7.39 -8.85 11.96
N LEU A 109 7.87 -9.83 11.20
CA LEU A 109 9.29 -9.96 10.85
C LEU A 109 9.86 -8.75 10.11
N GLN A 110 9.04 -8.02 9.33
CA GLN A 110 9.47 -6.79 8.68
C GLN A 110 9.93 -5.70 9.66
N ARG A 111 9.53 -5.77 10.92
CA ARG A 111 9.80 -4.75 11.94
C ARG A 111 10.81 -5.22 13.00
N GLN A 112 11.16 -6.50 13.00
CA GLN A 112 12.08 -7.06 13.99
C GLN A 112 13.50 -6.51 13.80
N GLN A 113 14.11 -6.11 14.93
CA GLN A 113 15.49 -5.65 14.97
C GLN A 113 16.37 -6.71 15.62
N VAL A 114 17.46 -7.05 14.94
CA VAL A 114 18.50 -7.95 15.43
C VAL A 114 19.80 -7.16 15.47
N ASN A 115 20.36 -6.95 16.66
CA ASN A 115 21.57 -6.13 16.85
C ASN A 115 21.45 -4.75 16.16
N SER A 116 20.30 -4.09 16.35
CA SER A 116 19.94 -2.80 15.73
C SER A 116 19.86 -2.80 14.19
N ARG A 117 19.83 -3.97 13.54
CA ARG A 117 19.64 -4.13 12.09
C ARG A 117 18.29 -4.76 11.78
N ILE A 118 17.70 -4.39 10.64
CA ILE A 118 16.46 -4.99 10.14
C ILE A 118 16.84 -6.01 9.06
N LEU A 119 16.98 -7.28 9.45
CA LEU A 119 17.39 -8.36 8.52
C LEU A 119 16.42 -8.53 7.35
N ALA A 120 15.14 -8.25 7.58
CA ALA A 120 14.12 -8.32 6.53
C ALA A 120 14.40 -7.37 5.36
N SER A 121 14.87 -6.15 5.65
CA SER A 121 15.23 -5.17 4.61
C SER A 121 16.41 -5.67 3.77
N GLU A 122 17.45 -6.21 4.41
CA GLU A 122 18.64 -6.75 3.74
C GLU A 122 18.30 -7.95 2.86
N TYR A 123 17.48 -8.86 3.38
CA TYR A 123 17.01 -10.03 2.63
C TYR A 123 16.20 -9.61 1.40
N LEU A 124 15.26 -8.68 1.55
CA LEU A 124 14.43 -8.19 0.45
C LEU A 124 15.26 -7.45 -0.60
N GLU A 125 16.31 -6.72 -0.22
CA GLU A 125 17.21 -6.07 -1.17
C GLU A 125 17.93 -7.07 -2.09
N ALA A 126 18.25 -8.26 -1.57
CA ALA A 126 18.82 -9.35 -2.33
C ALA A 126 17.78 -10.21 -3.09
N ASN A 127 16.48 -10.06 -2.80
CA ASN A 127 15.39 -10.89 -3.31
C ASN A 127 14.19 -10.04 -3.79
N LYS A 128 14.46 -9.00 -4.60
CA LYS A 128 13.44 -8.03 -5.01
C LYS A 128 12.33 -8.63 -5.88
N ASP A 129 12.60 -9.73 -6.56
CA ASP A 129 11.62 -10.49 -7.35
C ASP A 129 10.45 -11.04 -6.50
N LEU A 130 10.62 -11.13 -5.18
CA LEU A 130 9.50 -11.44 -4.28
C LEU A 130 8.41 -10.37 -4.31
N LEU A 131 8.77 -9.11 -4.54
CA LEU A 131 7.79 -8.04 -4.65
C LEU A 131 6.95 -8.19 -5.92
N ASP A 132 7.55 -8.66 -7.01
CA ASP A 132 6.85 -8.91 -8.27
C ASP A 132 5.78 -9.99 -8.09
N THR A 133 6.12 -11.05 -7.33
CA THR A 133 5.18 -12.11 -6.91
C THR A 133 4.05 -11.54 -6.05
N LEU A 134 4.38 -10.77 -5.01
CA LEU A 134 3.38 -10.20 -4.11
C LEU A 134 2.43 -9.24 -4.85
N ILE A 135 2.95 -8.41 -5.75
CA ILE A 135 2.15 -7.48 -6.55
C ILE A 135 1.24 -8.25 -7.52
N SER A 136 1.78 -9.25 -8.21
CA SER A 136 0.98 -10.01 -9.19
C SER A 136 -0.11 -10.86 -8.52
N GLY A 137 0.00 -11.18 -7.23
CA GLY A 137 -1.08 -11.89 -6.52
C GLY A 137 -2.35 -11.08 -6.31
N TYR A 138 -2.41 -9.78 -6.63
CA TYR A 138 -3.70 -9.08 -6.78
C TYR A 138 -4.56 -9.68 -7.91
N GLU A 139 -3.96 -10.44 -8.83
CA GLU A 139 -4.65 -11.16 -9.90
C GLU A 139 -5.34 -12.45 -9.41
N ASP A 140 -4.98 -12.94 -8.21
CA ASP A 140 -5.60 -14.12 -7.59
C ASP A 140 -6.43 -13.72 -6.36
N THR A 141 -7.75 -13.82 -6.50
CA THR A 141 -8.72 -13.42 -5.48
C THR A 141 -8.56 -14.17 -4.16
N GLU A 142 -7.98 -15.38 -4.15
CA GLU A 142 -7.82 -16.18 -2.95
C GLU A 142 -6.67 -15.71 -2.04
N VAL A 143 -5.67 -15.06 -2.61
CA VAL A 143 -4.45 -14.63 -1.91
C VAL A 143 -4.21 -13.13 -1.95
N ALA A 144 -4.94 -12.38 -2.78
CA ALA A 144 -4.78 -10.94 -2.99
C ALA A 144 -4.66 -10.15 -1.67
N LEU A 145 -5.55 -10.37 -0.71
CA LEU A 145 -5.53 -9.65 0.57
C LEU A 145 -4.34 -10.05 1.46
N HIS A 146 -3.87 -11.29 1.36
CA HIS A 146 -2.69 -11.76 2.08
C HIS A 146 -1.43 -11.15 1.48
N TYR A 147 -1.29 -11.18 0.16
CA TYR A 147 -0.14 -10.60 -0.52
C TYR A 147 -0.10 -9.08 -0.43
N GLY A 148 -1.24 -8.41 -0.54
CA GLY A 148 -1.34 -6.97 -0.33
C GLY A 148 -0.91 -6.56 1.07
N ALA A 149 -1.32 -7.30 2.11
CA ALA A 149 -0.87 -7.07 3.47
C ALA A 149 0.64 -7.29 3.66
N MET A 150 1.20 -8.38 3.10
CA MET A 150 2.65 -8.64 3.13
C MET A 150 3.43 -7.55 2.38
N LEU A 151 2.96 -7.15 1.20
CA LEU A 151 3.56 -6.13 0.36
C LEU A 151 3.64 -4.78 1.08
N ARG A 152 2.55 -4.34 1.73
CA ARG A 152 2.53 -3.10 2.52
C ARG A 152 3.57 -3.09 3.63
N GLU A 153 3.81 -4.23 4.28
CA GLU A 153 4.85 -4.32 5.29
C GLU A 153 6.26 -4.31 4.68
N CYS A 154 6.46 -4.87 3.48
CA CYS A 154 7.75 -4.83 2.78
C CYS A 154 8.10 -3.41 2.29
N ILE A 155 7.14 -2.64 1.75
CA ILE A 155 7.37 -1.27 1.25
C ILE A 155 7.59 -0.24 2.38
N ARG A 156 7.53 -0.66 3.65
CA ARG A 156 8.02 0.14 4.78
C ARG A 156 9.52 0.43 4.66
N HIS A 157 10.27 -0.44 3.99
CA HIS A 157 11.68 -0.23 3.70
C HIS A 157 11.84 0.65 2.46
N GLN A 158 12.58 1.74 2.57
CA GLN A 158 12.70 2.74 1.50
C GLN A 158 13.26 2.15 0.20
N SER A 159 14.24 1.24 0.29
CA SER A 159 14.85 0.58 -0.87
C SER A 159 13.86 -0.32 -1.62
N ILE A 160 12.92 -0.92 -0.91
CA ILE A 160 11.88 -1.78 -1.48
C ILE A 160 10.77 -0.96 -2.10
N ALA A 161 10.31 0.10 -1.43
CA ALA A 161 9.36 1.04 -2.03
C ALA A 161 9.92 1.68 -3.31
N ARG A 162 11.21 2.06 -3.32
CA ARG A 162 11.88 2.59 -4.51
C ARG A 162 11.85 1.58 -5.66
N TYR A 163 12.18 0.31 -5.39
CA TYR A 163 12.13 -0.75 -6.39
C TYR A 163 10.73 -0.84 -7.04
N VAL A 164 9.67 -0.86 -6.22
CA VAL A 164 8.30 -0.95 -6.74
C VAL A 164 7.93 0.29 -7.55
N LEU A 165 8.21 1.50 -7.05
CA LEU A 165 7.94 2.77 -7.74
C LEU A 165 8.62 2.83 -9.11
N GLU A 166 9.86 2.35 -9.22
CA GLU A 166 10.65 2.42 -10.45
C GLU A 166 10.38 1.26 -11.43
N SER A 167 9.59 0.27 -11.03
CA SER A 167 9.25 -0.90 -11.84
C SER A 167 7.99 -0.70 -12.70
N ASP A 168 7.82 -1.53 -13.73
CA ASP A 168 6.58 -1.56 -14.52
C ASP A 168 5.34 -1.98 -13.71
N HIS A 169 5.54 -2.60 -12.54
CA HIS A 169 4.44 -2.93 -11.63
C HIS A 169 3.67 -1.72 -11.13
N MET A 170 4.30 -0.54 -11.09
CA MET A 170 3.63 0.70 -10.70
C MET A 170 2.39 0.99 -11.55
N LYS A 171 2.43 0.64 -12.85
CA LYS A 171 1.31 0.82 -13.77
C LYS A 171 0.15 -0.13 -13.49
N LYS A 172 0.44 -1.36 -13.03
CA LYS A 172 -0.60 -2.36 -12.74
C LYS A 172 -1.56 -1.91 -11.64
N PHE A 173 -1.12 -1.04 -10.71
CA PHE A 173 -2.01 -0.52 -9.67
C PHE A 173 -3.20 0.27 -10.23
N PHE A 174 -3.08 0.91 -11.39
CA PHE A 174 -4.22 1.58 -12.02
C PHE A 174 -5.31 0.59 -12.47
N ASP A 175 -4.94 -0.65 -12.77
CA ASP A 175 -5.87 -1.76 -13.02
C ASP A 175 -6.40 -2.34 -11.70
N TYR A 176 -5.50 -2.63 -10.74
CA TYR A 176 -5.87 -3.29 -9.49
C TYR A 176 -6.84 -2.47 -8.62
N ILE A 177 -6.69 -1.15 -8.59
CA ILE A 177 -7.59 -0.22 -7.87
C ILE A 177 -9.02 -0.23 -8.46
N GLN A 178 -9.17 -0.77 -9.67
CA GLN A 178 -10.44 -0.83 -10.40
C GLN A 178 -10.99 -2.25 -10.51
N ILE A 179 -10.40 -3.22 -9.81
CA ILE A 179 -10.92 -4.58 -9.70
C ILE A 179 -12.37 -4.54 -9.15
N PRO A 180 -13.32 -5.31 -9.71
CA PRO A 180 -14.72 -5.30 -9.26
C PRO A 180 -14.91 -5.71 -7.79
N ASN A 181 -14.01 -6.56 -7.27
CA ASN A 181 -14.00 -6.92 -5.85
C ASN A 181 -13.54 -5.72 -5.02
N PHE A 182 -14.47 -5.18 -4.23
CA PHE A 182 -14.25 -3.99 -3.41
C PHE A 182 -13.10 -4.14 -2.41
N ASP A 183 -13.00 -5.28 -1.71
CA ASP A 183 -11.96 -5.48 -0.71
C ASP A 183 -10.57 -5.49 -1.33
N ILE A 184 -10.43 -6.15 -2.50
CA ILE A 184 -9.17 -6.21 -3.25
C ILE A 184 -8.80 -4.83 -3.81
N ALA A 185 -9.74 -4.12 -4.44
CA ALA A 185 -9.50 -2.79 -4.98
C ALA A 185 -9.14 -1.76 -3.89
N SER A 186 -9.83 -1.84 -2.74
CA SER A 186 -9.55 -1.00 -1.57
C SER A 186 -8.16 -1.29 -0.99
N ASP A 187 -7.78 -2.58 -0.90
CA ASP A 187 -6.46 -3.01 -0.46
C ASP A 187 -5.35 -2.52 -1.41
N ALA A 188 -5.53 -2.68 -2.74
CA ALA A 188 -4.62 -2.16 -3.75
C ALA A 188 -4.49 -0.63 -3.68
N SER A 189 -5.60 0.09 -3.46
CA SER A 189 -5.62 1.54 -3.27
C SER A 189 -4.83 1.96 -2.02
N ALA A 190 -4.94 1.21 -0.92
CA ALA A 190 -4.16 1.46 0.28
C ALA A 190 -2.65 1.28 0.04
N THR A 191 -2.25 0.22 -0.67
CA THR A 191 -0.86 -0.03 -1.05
C THR A 191 -0.32 1.07 -1.99
N PHE A 192 -1.08 1.45 -3.02
CA PHE A 192 -0.75 2.53 -3.95
C PHE A 192 -0.57 3.87 -3.22
N LYS A 193 -1.49 4.18 -2.30
CA LYS A 193 -1.36 5.37 -1.44
C LYS A 193 -0.07 5.33 -0.61
N GLU A 194 0.25 4.19 0.01
CA GLU A 194 1.43 4.06 0.86
C GLU A 194 2.73 4.27 0.06
N LEU A 195 2.82 3.67 -1.14
CA LEU A 195 3.93 3.89 -2.07
C LEU A 195 4.12 5.38 -2.39
N LEU A 196 3.03 6.11 -2.61
CA LEU A 196 3.04 7.52 -3.03
C LEU A 196 3.08 8.53 -1.88
N THR A 197 3.11 8.09 -0.62
CA THR A 197 3.04 9.04 0.52
C THR A 197 3.99 8.74 1.67
N ARG A 198 4.57 7.53 1.77
CA ARG A 198 5.45 7.13 2.88
C ARG A 198 6.83 7.78 2.79
N HIS A 199 7.58 7.49 1.72
CA HIS A 199 9.00 7.86 1.60
C HIS A 199 9.16 9.16 0.81
N LYS A 200 8.96 10.29 1.49
CA LYS A 200 8.78 11.63 0.87
C LYS A 200 9.79 11.99 -0.21
N ALA A 201 11.08 11.82 0.07
CA ALA A 201 12.14 12.12 -0.89
C ALA A 201 12.12 11.20 -2.11
N THR A 202 11.92 9.89 -1.90
CA THR A 202 11.81 8.90 -2.98
C THR A 202 10.60 9.17 -3.87
N VAL A 203 9.46 9.50 -3.26
CA VAL A 203 8.22 9.85 -3.99
C VAL A 203 8.42 11.11 -4.81
N ALA A 204 9.02 12.16 -4.24
CA ALA A 204 9.27 13.40 -4.94
C ALA A 204 10.17 13.21 -6.16
N GLU A 205 11.23 12.40 -6.02
CA GLU A 205 12.11 12.00 -7.12
C GLU A 205 11.35 11.24 -8.20
N PHE A 206 10.58 10.22 -7.81
CA PHE A 206 9.76 9.43 -8.72
C PHE A 206 8.76 10.31 -9.50
N LEU A 207 7.94 11.10 -8.81
CA LEU A 207 6.92 11.95 -9.43
C LEU A 207 7.52 13.01 -10.36
N SER A 208 8.68 13.57 -9.99
CA SER A 208 9.37 14.55 -10.84
C SER A 208 9.87 13.92 -12.14
N LYS A 209 10.49 12.74 -12.05
CA LYS A 209 11.04 12.01 -13.21
C LYS A 209 9.94 11.44 -14.12
N ASN A 210 8.82 11.04 -13.54
CA ASN A 210 7.75 10.28 -14.20
C ASN A 210 6.47 11.09 -14.43
N TYR A 211 6.54 12.41 -14.27
CA TYR A 211 5.39 13.30 -14.20
C TYR A 211 4.37 13.08 -15.32
N ASP A 212 4.83 13.07 -16.58
CA ASP A 212 3.93 13.12 -17.74
C ASP A 212 3.06 11.88 -17.86
N TRP A 213 3.66 10.68 -17.82
CA TRP A 213 2.88 9.45 -17.91
C TRP A 213 2.08 9.20 -16.64
N PHE A 214 2.64 9.48 -15.46
CA PHE A 214 1.98 9.19 -14.19
C PHE A 214 0.70 10.01 -14.04
N PHE A 215 0.77 11.32 -14.26
CA PHE A 215 -0.41 12.17 -14.13
C PHE A 215 -1.38 12.01 -15.30
N ALA A 216 -0.93 11.62 -16.50
CA ALA A 216 -1.84 11.24 -17.58
C ALA A 216 -2.70 10.03 -17.19
N GLU A 217 -2.09 8.96 -16.67
CA GLU A 217 -2.79 7.77 -16.18
C GLU A 217 -3.65 8.09 -14.96
N PHE A 218 -3.11 8.81 -13.97
CA PHE A 218 -3.84 9.18 -12.75
C PHE A 218 -5.10 9.99 -13.05
N ASN A 219 -5.00 10.97 -13.93
CA ASN A 219 -6.11 11.83 -14.29
C ASN A 219 -7.18 11.07 -15.08
N SER A 220 -6.76 10.38 -16.15
CA SER A 220 -7.70 9.71 -17.06
C SER A 220 -8.36 8.48 -16.43
N ARG A 221 -7.64 7.72 -15.60
CA ARG A 221 -8.11 6.44 -15.06
C ARG A 221 -8.72 6.55 -13.68
N LEU A 222 -8.23 7.46 -12.82
CA LEU A 222 -8.68 7.55 -11.43
C LEU A 222 -9.56 8.77 -11.18
N LEU A 223 -9.11 9.99 -11.52
CA LEU A 223 -9.93 11.20 -11.32
C LEU A 223 -11.18 11.22 -12.20
N SER A 224 -11.09 10.68 -13.42
CA SER A 224 -12.22 10.53 -14.34
C SER A 224 -12.94 9.17 -14.23
N SER A 225 -12.65 8.37 -13.20
CA SER A 225 -13.32 7.08 -12.99
C SER A 225 -14.83 7.26 -12.77
N SER A 226 -15.64 6.33 -13.28
CA SER A 226 -17.07 6.27 -12.97
C SER A 226 -17.35 5.72 -11.57
N ASN A 227 -16.38 5.03 -10.95
CA ASN A 227 -16.49 4.52 -9.60
C ASN A 227 -16.32 5.66 -8.58
N TYR A 228 -17.38 5.93 -7.82
CA TYR A 228 -17.40 6.97 -6.78
C TYR A 228 -16.24 6.85 -5.78
N ILE A 229 -15.95 5.62 -5.31
CA ILE A 229 -14.94 5.38 -4.28
C ILE A 229 -13.55 5.62 -4.84
N THR A 230 -13.25 5.04 -6.01
CA THR A 230 -11.97 5.25 -6.73
C THR A 230 -11.73 6.73 -6.97
N LYS A 231 -12.72 7.43 -7.54
CA LYS A 231 -12.64 8.87 -7.81
C LYS A 231 -12.37 9.67 -6.53
N ARG A 232 -13.16 9.44 -5.46
CA ARG A 232 -13.00 10.15 -4.19
C ARG A 232 -11.63 9.91 -3.56
N GLN A 233 -11.17 8.66 -3.50
CA GLN A 233 -9.86 8.31 -2.95
C GLN A 233 -8.71 8.91 -3.77
N ALA A 234 -8.84 8.94 -5.10
CA ALA A 234 -7.84 9.54 -5.98
C ALA A 234 -7.73 11.06 -5.78
N ILE A 235 -8.84 11.79 -5.65
CA ILE A 235 -8.79 13.23 -5.38
C ILE A 235 -8.11 13.51 -4.05
N LYS A 236 -8.44 12.74 -3.01
CA LYS A 236 -7.79 12.86 -1.71
C LYS A 236 -6.29 12.58 -1.80
N LEU A 237 -5.90 11.51 -2.49
CA LEU A 237 -4.49 11.16 -2.71
C LEU A 237 -3.75 12.24 -3.51
N LEU A 238 -4.39 12.84 -4.52
CA LEU A 238 -3.83 13.98 -5.24
C LEU A 238 -3.54 15.14 -4.29
N GLY A 239 -4.50 15.49 -3.42
CA GLY A 239 -4.29 16.49 -2.37
C GLY A 239 -3.10 16.14 -1.47
N ASP A 240 -3.06 14.92 -0.95
CA ASP A 240 -1.97 14.42 -0.08
C ASP A 240 -0.59 14.53 -0.78
N MET A 241 -0.52 14.21 -2.09
CA MET A 241 0.73 14.32 -2.87
C MET A 241 1.13 15.78 -3.11
N LEU A 242 0.21 16.64 -3.55
CA LEU A 242 0.54 18.01 -3.95
C LEU A 242 0.80 18.94 -2.76
N LEU A 243 0.21 18.66 -1.59
CA LEU A 243 0.42 19.45 -0.37
C LEU A 243 1.72 19.08 0.37
N ASP A 244 2.38 17.97 0.01
CA ASP A 244 3.65 17.60 0.60
C ASP A 244 4.76 18.58 0.17
N ARG A 245 5.51 19.10 1.14
CA ARG A 245 6.58 20.09 0.89
C ARG A 245 7.66 19.55 -0.05
N SER A 246 7.93 18.25 0.00
CA SER A 246 8.94 17.58 -0.85
C SER A 246 8.51 17.59 -2.32
N ASN A 247 7.20 17.67 -2.58
CA ASN A 247 6.61 17.66 -3.92
C ASN A 247 6.36 19.08 -4.46
N SER A 248 6.95 20.13 -3.89
CA SER A 248 6.69 21.52 -4.29
C SER A 248 6.89 21.79 -5.80
N ALA A 249 7.94 21.23 -6.41
CA ALA A 249 8.17 21.35 -7.86
C ALA A 249 7.08 20.66 -8.69
N VAL A 250 6.67 19.45 -8.28
CA VAL A 250 5.59 18.68 -8.89
C VAL A 250 4.25 19.43 -8.75
N MET A 251 3.98 19.96 -7.57
CA MET A 251 2.80 20.78 -7.29
C MET A 251 2.76 22.01 -8.19
N MET A 252 3.85 22.77 -8.26
CA MET A 252 3.91 23.95 -9.12
C MET A 252 3.68 23.62 -10.60
N ARG A 253 4.22 22.50 -11.09
CA ARG A 253 3.96 22.00 -12.44
C ARG A 253 2.48 21.61 -12.63
N TYR A 254 1.89 20.93 -11.65
CA TYR A 254 0.50 20.48 -11.70
C TYR A 254 -0.51 21.64 -11.72
N VAL A 255 -0.32 22.63 -10.85
CA VAL A 255 -1.22 23.78 -10.71
C VAL A 255 -1.04 24.85 -11.80
N SER A 256 -0.07 24.64 -12.69
CA SER A 256 0.19 25.49 -13.85
C SER A 256 -0.42 24.92 -15.13
N SER A 257 -1.05 23.75 -15.09
CA SER A 257 -1.68 23.11 -16.26
C SER A 257 -3.15 23.49 -16.39
N LYS A 258 -3.55 23.99 -17.57
CA LYS A 258 -4.95 24.25 -17.89
C LYS A 258 -5.81 22.99 -17.86
N ASP A 259 -5.27 21.85 -18.29
CA ASP A 259 -6.01 20.59 -18.39
C ASP A 259 -6.32 20.05 -17.00
N ASN A 260 -5.35 20.13 -16.09
CA ASN A 260 -5.54 19.77 -14.69
C ASN A 260 -6.57 20.68 -14.00
N LEU A 261 -6.56 21.99 -14.29
CA LEU A 261 -7.57 22.93 -13.79
C LEU A 261 -8.97 22.53 -14.28
N MET A 262 -9.12 22.23 -15.57
CA MET A 262 -10.42 21.83 -16.14
C MET A 262 -10.97 20.56 -15.48
N ILE A 263 -10.11 19.57 -15.22
CA ILE A 263 -10.51 18.34 -14.49
C ILE A 263 -11.07 18.71 -13.11
N LEU A 264 -10.34 19.50 -12.32
CA LEU A 264 -10.79 19.88 -10.98
C LEU A 264 -12.04 20.75 -10.98
N MET A 265 -12.17 21.68 -11.93
CA MET A 265 -13.39 22.49 -12.08
C MET A 265 -14.62 21.65 -12.43
N ASN A 266 -14.45 20.56 -13.20
CA ASN A 266 -15.52 19.61 -13.44
C ASN A 266 -15.86 18.80 -12.19
N LEU A 267 -14.85 18.38 -11.41
CA LEU A 267 -15.07 17.66 -10.15
C LEU A 267 -15.74 18.54 -9.06
N LEU A 268 -15.48 19.85 -9.05
CA LEU A 268 -16.23 20.81 -8.21
C LEU A 268 -17.72 20.87 -8.55
N ARG A 269 -18.12 20.37 -9.73
CA ARG A 269 -19.51 20.29 -10.18
C ARG A 269 -20.08 18.87 -10.10
N ASP A 270 -19.34 17.92 -9.53
CA ASP A 270 -19.82 16.54 -9.35
C ASP A 270 -21.07 16.52 -8.47
N SER A 271 -21.96 15.55 -8.67
CA SER A 271 -23.21 15.46 -7.90
C SER A 271 -22.96 15.13 -6.42
N SER A 272 -21.82 14.52 -6.09
CA SER A 272 -21.45 14.21 -4.72
C SER A 272 -20.81 15.39 -4.01
N LYS A 273 -21.42 15.82 -2.91
CA LYS A 273 -20.88 16.87 -2.03
C LYS A 273 -19.47 16.53 -1.51
N ASN A 274 -19.22 15.27 -1.20
CA ASN A 274 -17.90 14.81 -0.73
C ASN A 274 -16.83 14.95 -1.80
N ILE A 275 -17.15 14.65 -3.07
CA ILE A 275 -16.20 14.87 -4.18
C ILE A 275 -15.91 16.35 -4.36
N GLN A 276 -16.93 17.21 -4.27
CA GLN A 276 -16.74 18.66 -4.36
C GLN A 276 -15.80 19.18 -3.27
N ILE A 277 -15.96 18.73 -2.02
CA ILE A 277 -15.12 19.13 -0.88
C ILE A 277 -13.67 18.70 -1.08
N GLU A 278 -13.42 17.43 -1.42
CA GLU A 278 -12.06 16.94 -1.67
C GLU A 278 -11.42 17.68 -2.87
N SER A 279 -12.21 17.96 -3.91
CA SER A 279 -11.73 18.70 -5.10
C SER A 279 -11.37 20.14 -4.77
N PHE A 280 -12.09 20.76 -3.83
CA PHE A 280 -11.78 22.10 -3.36
C PHE A 280 -10.40 22.18 -2.71
N HIS A 281 -10.01 21.17 -1.91
CA HIS A 281 -8.68 21.14 -1.29
C HIS A 281 -7.53 21.09 -2.29
N VAL A 282 -7.76 20.58 -3.50
CA VAL A 282 -6.77 20.63 -4.59
C VAL A 282 -6.92 21.94 -5.40
N PHE A 283 -8.15 22.34 -5.72
CA PHE A 283 -8.43 23.56 -6.49
C PHE A 283 -7.88 24.82 -5.82
N LYS A 284 -7.91 24.90 -4.48
CA LYS A 284 -7.36 26.06 -3.76
C LYS A 284 -5.88 26.32 -4.09
N LEU A 285 -5.12 25.28 -4.46
CA LEU A 285 -3.71 25.44 -4.88
C LEU A 285 -3.59 26.19 -6.20
N PHE A 286 -4.54 26.01 -7.13
CA PHE A 286 -4.60 26.78 -8.37
C PHE A 286 -4.89 28.25 -8.08
N ALA A 287 -5.85 28.53 -7.19
CA ALA A 287 -6.18 29.89 -6.80
C ALA A 287 -5.03 30.59 -6.05
N ALA A 288 -4.31 29.85 -5.19
CA ALA A 288 -3.20 30.36 -4.39
C ALA A 288 -1.87 30.49 -5.16
N ASN A 289 -1.73 29.88 -6.34
CA ASN A 289 -0.52 29.99 -7.16
C ASN A 289 -0.29 31.47 -7.53
N LYS A 290 0.82 32.08 -7.11
CA LYS A 290 1.13 33.48 -7.44
C LYS A 290 1.63 33.67 -8.88
N ASN A 291 2.14 32.60 -9.48
CA ASN A 291 2.74 32.58 -10.82
C ASN A 291 1.84 31.82 -11.80
N LYS A 292 0.53 32.12 -11.81
CA LYS A 292 -0.44 31.43 -12.68
C LYS A 292 -0.11 31.71 -14.16
N PRO A 293 0.00 30.70 -15.03
CA PRO A 293 0.12 30.92 -16.46
C PRO A 293 -1.12 31.63 -17.03
N ALA A 294 -0.95 32.35 -18.14
CA ALA A 294 -2.02 33.12 -18.78
C ALA A 294 -3.25 32.26 -19.12
N GLU A 295 -3.06 31.01 -19.56
CA GLU A 295 -4.17 30.08 -19.84
C GLU A 295 -5.01 29.76 -18.59
N VAL A 296 -4.35 29.55 -17.44
CA VAL A 296 -5.00 29.30 -16.15
C VAL A 296 -5.76 30.54 -15.69
N VAL A 297 -5.14 31.73 -15.79
CA VAL A 297 -5.79 33.00 -15.47
C VAL A 297 -7.02 33.21 -16.35
N ASN A 298 -6.90 33.02 -17.66
CA ASN A 298 -8.02 33.19 -18.60
C ASN A 298 -9.20 32.28 -18.23
N ILE A 299 -8.98 31.00 -17.92
CA ILE A 299 -10.06 30.10 -17.49
C ILE A 299 -10.75 30.61 -16.23
N LEU A 300 -9.99 31.05 -15.21
CA LEU A 300 -10.54 31.58 -13.97
C LEU A 300 -11.32 32.88 -14.20
N VAL A 301 -10.83 33.80 -15.04
CA VAL A 301 -11.52 35.05 -15.38
C VAL A 301 -12.81 34.79 -16.15
N THR A 302 -12.76 33.94 -17.19
CA THR A 302 -13.94 33.58 -17.99
C THR A 302 -15.04 32.95 -17.13
N ASN A 303 -14.68 32.22 -16.07
CA ASN A 303 -15.63 31.55 -15.17
C ASN A 303 -15.87 32.30 -13.85
N ARG A 304 -15.32 33.50 -13.68
CA ARG A 304 -15.27 34.23 -12.39
C ARG A 304 -16.62 34.32 -11.71
N SER A 305 -17.63 34.88 -12.40
CA SER A 305 -18.96 35.08 -11.81
C SER A 305 -19.62 33.76 -11.39
N LYS A 306 -19.38 32.67 -12.12
CA LYS A 306 -19.92 31.33 -11.80
C LYS A 306 -19.20 30.73 -10.59
N LEU A 307 -17.87 30.85 -10.54
CA LEU A 307 -17.05 30.38 -9.42
C LEU A 307 -17.40 31.10 -8.12
N LEU A 308 -17.48 32.44 -8.15
CA LEU A 308 -17.85 33.23 -6.97
C LEU A 308 -19.25 32.88 -6.46
N ARG A 309 -20.22 32.71 -7.36
CA ARG A 309 -21.57 32.25 -7.00
C ARG A 309 -21.57 30.85 -6.39
N PHE A 310 -20.80 29.93 -6.96
CA PHE A 310 -20.65 28.58 -6.42
C PHE A 310 -20.08 28.62 -5.00
N PHE A 311 -18.94 29.30 -4.78
CA PHE A 311 -18.29 29.33 -3.48
C PHE A 311 -19.10 30.06 -2.40
N ALA A 312 -19.89 31.09 -2.76
CA ALA A 312 -20.80 31.73 -1.81
C ALA A 312 -21.83 30.76 -1.20
N GLY A 313 -22.31 29.78 -2.00
CA GLY A 313 -23.23 28.73 -1.54
C GLY A 313 -22.54 27.45 -1.07
N PHE A 314 -21.23 27.34 -1.20
CA PHE A 314 -20.48 26.12 -0.91
C PHE A 314 -20.16 26.01 0.57
N LYS A 315 -20.91 25.16 1.30
CA LYS A 315 -20.72 24.90 2.74
C LYS A 315 -20.45 23.42 3.02
N THR A 316 -19.77 23.10 4.11
CA THR A 316 -19.65 21.74 4.65
C THR A 316 -20.86 21.41 5.54
N ASP A 317 -21.14 20.12 5.76
CA ASP A 317 -22.25 19.67 6.63
C ASP A 317 -21.98 19.95 8.11
N LYS A 318 -20.71 20.07 8.48
CA LYS A 318 -20.24 20.42 9.83
C LYS A 318 -19.49 21.74 9.76
N GLU A 319 -19.53 22.50 10.85
CA GLU A 319 -18.70 23.69 11.00
C GLU A 319 -17.22 23.29 10.93
N ASP A 320 -16.52 23.86 9.95
CA ASP A 320 -15.09 23.67 9.71
C ASP A 320 -14.50 25.05 9.42
N GLU A 321 -13.97 25.68 10.47
CA GLU A 321 -13.42 27.04 10.40
C GLU A 321 -12.25 27.13 9.41
N GLN A 322 -11.44 26.07 9.30
CA GLN A 322 -10.31 26.03 8.37
C GLN A 322 -10.81 25.99 6.92
N PHE A 323 -11.84 25.21 6.64
CA PHE A 323 -12.45 25.15 5.33
C PHE A 323 -13.05 26.50 4.93
N GLU A 324 -13.78 27.16 5.84
CA GLU A 324 -14.36 28.48 5.58
C GLU A 324 -13.27 29.54 5.32
N ALA A 325 -12.19 29.55 6.11
CA ALA A 325 -11.06 30.45 5.89
C ALA A 325 -10.36 30.20 4.55
N ASP A 326 -10.12 28.94 4.18
CA ASP A 326 -9.57 28.57 2.88
C ASP A 326 -10.48 29.05 1.74
N LYS A 327 -11.81 28.91 1.91
CA LYS A 327 -12.81 29.30 0.91
C LYS A 327 -12.85 30.81 0.72
N GLU A 328 -12.83 31.57 1.80
CA GLU A 328 -12.74 33.03 1.76
C GLU A 328 -11.47 33.50 1.03
N GLN A 329 -10.33 32.85 1.30
CA GLN A 329 -9.09 33.15 0.59
C GLN A 329 -9.22 32.86 -0.92
N VAL A 330 -9.80 31.72 -1.30
CA VAL A 330 -10.04 31.39 -2.72
C VAL A 330 -10.96 32.42 -3.39
N ILE A 331 -12.04 32.83 -2.73
CA ILE A 331 -12.95 33.88 -3.21
C ILE A 331 -12.20 35.19 -3.44
N LYS A 332 -11.35 35.58 -2.48
CA LYS A 332 -10.53 36.80 -2.57
C LYS A 332 -9.56 36.75 -3.74
N GLU A 333 -8.82 35.65 -3.90
CA GLU A 333 -7.87 35.45 -5.01
C GLU A 333 -8.59 35.51 -6.37
N ILE A 334 -9.74 34.85 -6.52
CA ILE A 334 -10.50 34.85 -7.78
C ILE A 334 -11.10 36.23 -8.08
N SER A 335 -11.54 36.96 -7.06
CA SER A 335 -12.10 38.30 -7.23
C SER A 335 -11.05 39.33 -7.67
N ALA A 336 -9.79 39.12 -7.28
CA ALA A 336 -8.66 40.01 -7.56
C ALA A 336 -7.97 39.78 -8.91
N LEU A 337 -8.25 38.66 -9.60
CA LEU A 337 -7.88 38.48 -11.01
C LEU A 337 -8.58 39.53 -11.88
#